data_AF-A0A941YW78-F1
#
_entry.id   AF-A0A941YW78-F1
#
_cell.length_a   1.000
_cell.length_b   1.000
_cell.length_c   1.000
_cell.angle_alpha   90.00
_cell.angle_beta   90.00
_cell.angle_gamma   90.00
#
_symmetry.space_group_name_H-M   'P 1'
#
loop_
_entity.id
_entity.type
_entity.pdbx_description
1 polymer ?
#
loop_
_entity_poly.entity_id
_entity_poly.type
_entity_poly.pdbx_seq_one_letter_code
_entity_poly.pdbx_strand_id
1 'polypeptide(L)' 'MEAMSVLVPVFGVFIPALLLPGPDFVAVVRSSMTRGTTAGLLTTVGVSTGLAFYATLSLLGLSAVLVQYQWL' A
#
# COMPACT_ATOMS: atom_id res chain seq x y z
N MET A 1 8.55 -10.06 27.01
CA MET A 1 7.49 -9.10 27.38
C MET A 1 7.59 -7.82 26.54
N GLU A 2 8.78 -7.33 26.23
CA GLU A 2 9.05 -6.21 25.30
C GLU A 2 8.41 -6.34 23.90
N ALA A 3 8.48 -7.52 23.27
CA ALA A 3 7.90 -7.69 21.93
C ALA A 3 6.37 -7.52 21.92
N MET A 4 5.69 -7.97 22.97
CA MET A 4 4.23 -7.85 23.08
C MET A 4 3.79 -6.39 23.25
N SER A 5 4.55 -5.54 23.95
CA SER A 5 4.23 -4.12 24.09
C SER A 5 4.40 -3.33 22.79
N VAL A 6 5.23 -3.78 21.86
CA VAL A 6 5.41 -3.17 20.53
C VAL A 6 4.40 -3.72 19.52
N LEU A 7 4.20 -5.04 19.48
CA LEU A 7 3.35 -5.66 18.48
C LEU A 7 1.88 -5.29 18.66
N VAL A 8 1.37 -5.22 19.89
CA VAL A 8 -0.03 -4.88 20.17
C VAL A 8 -0.46 -3.53 19.58
N PRO A 9 0.25 -2.40 19.80
CA PRO A 9 -0.12 -1.13 19.19
C PRO A 9 0.12 -1.10 17.67
N VAL A 10 1.18 -1.75 17.17
CA VAL A 10 1.41 -1.84 15.71
C VAL A 10 0.23 -2.53 15.04
N PHE A 11 -0.16 -3.72 15.49
CA PHE A 11 -1.32 -4.42 14.95
C PHE A 11 -2.63 -3.66 15.23
N GLY A 12 -2.76 -3.01 16.39
CA GLY A 12 -3.93 -2.21 16.74
C GLY A 12 -4.19 -1.06 15.77
N VAL A 13 -3.14 -0.46 15.19
CA VAL A 13 -3.27 0.58 14.15
C VAL A 13 -3.37 -0.03 12.76
N PHE A 14 -2.59 -1.05 12.44
CA PHE A 14 -2.56 -1.63 11.09
C PHE A 14 -3.86 -2.38 10.75
N ILE A 15 -4.46 -3.12 11.67
CA ILE A 15 -5.70 -3.87 11.39
C ILE A 15 -6.83 -2.96 10.88
N PRO A 16 -7.22 -1.87 11.58
CA PRO A 16 -8.23 -0.96 11.05
C PRO A 16 -7.76 -0.29 9.76
N ALA A 17 -6.48 0.11 9.65
CA ALA A 17 -5.95 0.71 8.42
C ALA A 17 -6.07 -0.21 7.20
N LEU A 18 -5.90 -1.54 7.35
CA LEU A 18 -6.10 -2.52 6.28
C LEU A 18 -7.58 -2.80 5.99
N LEU A 19 -8.47 -2.69 6.99
CA LEU A 19 -9.90 -2.95 6.82
C LEU A 19 -10.64 -1.79 6.14
N LEU A 20 -10.15 -0.55 6.30
CA LEU A 20 -10.78 0.59 5.65
C LEU A 20 -10.57 0.50 4.12
N PRO A 21 -11.65 0.44 3.32
CA PRO A 21 -11.53 0.46 1.87
C PRO A 21 -10.92 1.80 1.44
N GLY A 22 -9.67 1.75 0.97
CA GLY A 22 -8.94 2.92 0.52
C GLY A 22 -9.52 3.52 -0.77
N PRO A 23 -9.04 4.72 -1.18
CA PRO A 23 -9.48 5.39 -2.41
C PRO A 23 -9.30 4.53 -3.67
N ASP A 24 -8.24 3.71 -3.69
CA ASP A 24 -7.92 2.78 -4.77
C ASP A 24 -9.00 1.71 -4.95
N PHE A 25 -9.45 1.10 -3.85
CA PHE A 25 -10.51 0.11 -3.87
C PHE A 25 -11.83 0.73 -4.34
N VAL A 26 -12.16 1.92 -3.84
CA VAL A 26 -13.36 2.66 -4.25
C VAL A 26 -13.32 2.98 -5.74
N ALA A 27 -12.18 3.41 -6.28
CA ALA A 27 -12.02 3.73 -7.70
C ALA A 27 -12.25 2.49 -8.60
N VAL A 28 -11.67 1.34 -8.24
CA VAL A 28 -11.84 0.07 -8.97
C VAL A 28 -13.29 -0.42 -8.92
N VAL A 29 -13.91 -0.42 -7.74
CA VAL A 29 -15.31 -0.85 -7.57
C VAL A 29 -16.25 0.08 -8.33
N ARG A 30 -16.06 1.39 -8.20
CA ARG A 30 -16.86 2.38 -8.95
C ARG A 30 -16.72 2.19 -10.44
N SER A 31 -15.50 1.99 -10.95
CA SER A 31 -15.25 1.76 -12.37
C SER A 31 -15.92 0.47 -12.86
N SER A 32 -15.83 -0.60 -12.08
CA SER A 32 -16.48 -1.89 -12.37
C SER A 32 -18.00 -1.78 -12.41
N MET A 33 -18.60 -1.08 -11.44
CA MET A 33 -20.06 -0.95 -11.34
C MET A 33 -20.65 0.03 -12.35
N THR A 34 -19.95 1.12 -12.68
CA THR A 34 -20.48 2.18 -13.56
C THR A 34 -20.15 1.99 -15.04
N ARG A 35 -19.01 1.36 -15.35
CA ARG A 35 -18.47 1.24 -16.72
C ARG A 35 -18.21 -0.21 -17.15
N GLY A 36 -18.63 -1.17 -16.32
CA GLY A 36 -18.49 -2.60 -16.57
C GLY A 36 -17.14 -3.19 -16.13
N THR A 37 -17.06 -4.52 -16.17
CA THR A 37 -15.92 -5.30 -15.67
C THR A 37 -14.61 -4.96 -16.38
N THR A 38 -14.64 -4.73 -17.70
CA THR A 38 -13.44 -4.35 -18.48
C THR A 38 -12.85 -3.03 -18.02
N ALA A 39 -13.68 -2.02 -17.74
CA ALA A 39 -13.21 -0.73 -17.23
C ALA A 39 -12.64 -0.87 -15.81
N GLY A 40 -13.26 -1.71 -14.98
CA GLY A 40 -12.75 -2.12 -13.68
C GLY A 40 -11.34 -2.72 -13.77
N LEU A 41 -11.14 -3.71 -14.64
CA LEU A 41 -9.85 -4.36 -14.85
C LEU A 41 -8.76 -3.38 -15.29
N LEU A 42 -9.06 -2.49 -16.24
CA LEU A 42 -8.11 -1.46 -16.67
C LEU A 42 -7.75 -0.50 -15.52
N THR A 43 -8.71 -0.18 -14.67
CA THR A 43 -8.49 0.66 -13.48
C THR A 43 -7.57 -0.04 -12.48
N THR A 44 -7.82 -1.33 -12.21
CA THR A 44 -6.98 -2.14 -11.34
C THR A 44 -5.55 -2.22 -11.87
N VAL A 45 -5.36 -2.47 -13.17
CA VAL A 45 -4.02 -2.52 -13.79
C VAL A 45 -3.28 -1.20 -13.60
N GLY A 46 -3.95 -0.06 -13.82
CA GLY A 46 -3.36 1.26 -13.61
C GLY A 46 -2.94 1.49 -12.16
N VAL A 47 -3.84 1.21 -11.21
CA VAL A 47 -3.57 1.34 -9.77
C VAL A 47 -2.42 0.43 -9.33
N SER A 48 -2.45 -0.86 -9.69
CA SER A 48 -1.40 -1.82 -9.33
C SER A 48 -0.03 -1.43 -9.91
N THR A 49 0.00 -0.92 -11.14
CA THR A 49 1.24 -0.45 -11.77
C THR A 49 1.78 0.77 -11.02
N GLY A 50 0.94 1.75 -10.71
CA GLY A 50 1.33 2.93 -9.93
C GLY A 50 1.88 2.56 -8.55
N LEU A 51 1.18 1.67 -7.82
CA LEU A 51 1.66 1.15 -6.54
C LEU A 51 2.99 0.42 -6.65
N ALA A 52 3.18 -0.42 -7.68
CA ALA A 52 4.42 -1.14 -7.88
C ALA A 52 5.60 -0.18 -8.15
N PHE A 53 5.40 0.84 -8.97
CA PHE A 53 6.42 1.87 -9.21
C PHE A 53 6.74 2.65 -7.93
N TYR A 54 5.71 3.10 -7.21
CA TYR A 54 5.89 3.83 -5.95
C TYR A 54 6.63 2.99 -4.90
N ALA A 55 6.24 1.72 -4.72
CA ALA A 55 6.89 0.81 -3.78
C ALA A 55 8.34 0.54 -4.16
N THR A 56 8.63 0.33 -5.45
CA THR A 56 9.99 0.12 -5.95
C THR A 56 10.86 1.36 -5.72
N LEU A 57 10.36 2.54 -6.06
CA LEU A 57 11.07 3.81 -5.81
C LEU A 57 11.30 4.05 -4.32
N SER A 58 10.32 3.74 -3.48
CA SER A 58 10.43 3.88 -2.02
C SER A 58 11.48 2.93 -1.44
N LEU A 59 11.51 1.68 -1.89
CA LEU A 59 12.51 0.69 -1.48
C LEU A 59 13.91 1.07 -1.95
N LEU A 60 14.06 1.52 -3.20
CA LEU A 60 15.34 1.99 -3.73
C LEU A 60 15.83 3.23 -2.98
N GLY A 61 14.94 4.18 -2.69
CA GLY A 61 15.25 5.37 -1.91
C GLY A 61 15.66 5.04 -0.48
N LEU A 62 14.90 4.18 0.20
CA LEU A 62 15.24 3.70 1.54
C LEU A 62 16.58 2.96 1.54
N SER A 63 16.80 2.09 0.56
CA SER A 63 18.08 1.38 0.40
C SER A 63 19.24 2.35 0.20
N ALA A 64 19.09 3.37 -0.65
CA ALA A 64 20.12 4.38 -0.86
C ALA A 64 20.42 5.17 0.42
N VAL A 65 19.39 5.53 1.20
CA VAL A 65 19.56 6.21 2.50
C VAL A 65 20.30 5.32 3.49
N LEU A 66 19.94 4.04 3.61
CA LEU A 66 20.59 3.09 4.51
C LEU A 66 22.05 2.80 4.12
N VAL A 67 22.37 2.85 2.82
CA VAL A 67 23.75 2.74 2.31
C VAL A 67 24.54 4.03 2.56
N GLN A 68 23.90 5.19 2.50
CA GLN A 68 24.57 6.47 2.75
C GLN A 68 24.83 6.69 4.25
N TYR A 69 23.91 6.26 5.12
CA TYR A 69 23.98 6.41 6.56
C TYR A 69 24.18 5.06 7.26
N GLN A 70 25.16 4.27 6.83
CA GLN A 70 25.53 2.94 7.36
C GLN A 70 25.88 2.90 8.87
N TRP A 71 25.84 4.05 9.56
CA TRP A 71 26.32 4.23 10.94
C TRP A 71 25.19 4.42 11.97
N LEU A 72 23.93 4.20 11.57
CA LEU A 72 22.75 4.05 12.45
C LEU A 72 22.28 2.58 12.42
#